data_AF-A0A7J3Y0D2-F1
#
_entry.id   AF-A0A7J3Y0D2-F1
#
_cell.length_a   1.000
_cell.length_b   1.000
_cell.length_c   1.000
_cell.angle_alpha   90.00
_cell.angle_beta   90.00
_cell.angle_gamma   90.00
#
_symmetry.space_group_name_H-M   'P 1'
#
loop_
_entity.id
_entity.type
_entity.pdbx_description
1 polymer ?
#
loop_
_entity_poly.entity_id
_entity_poly.type
_entity_poly.pdbx_seq_one_letter_code
_entity_poly.pdbx_strand_id
1 'polypeptide(L)'
;MSYLDPYTVFTIILVIILIVYMYMETKRKPARIEYVTRELLVCSSCGFQVERDHEPGDFIGLVKGKCPRCGGDLKIKGIYSVDKSKILKAS
;
A
#
# COMPACT_ATOMS: atom_id res chain seq x y z
N MET A 1 -45.03 -1.92 38.79
CA MET A 1 -43.64 -2.25 38.44
C MET A 1 -43.69 -3.42 37.48
N SER A 2 -43.57 -3.15 36.19
CA SER A 2 -43.71 -4.15 35.12
C SER A 2 -42.62 -5.20 35.28
N TYR A 3 -43.02 -6.46 35.44
CA TYR A 3 -42.09 -7.59 35.48
C TYR A 3 -41.35 -7.62 34.14
N LEU A 4 -40.03 -7.51 34.16
CA LEU A 4 -39.22 -7.71 32.95
C LEU A 4 -39.27 -9.20 32.61
N ASP A 5 -40.04 -9.56 31.58
CA ASP A 5 -40.11 -10.94 31.08
C ASP A 5 -38.69 -11.44 30.78
N PRO A 6 -38.34 -12.69 31.12
CA PRO A 6 -36.98 -13.21 30.96
C PRO A 6 -36.48 -13.11 29.50
N TYR A 7 -37.39 -13.17 28.54
CA TYR A 7 -37.10 -12.97 27.12
C TYR A 7 -36.69 -11.53 26.80
N THR A 8 -37.30 -10.53 27.44
CA THR A 8 -36.91 -9.12 27.24
C THR A 8 -35.49 -8.88 27.74
N VAL A 9 -35.13 -9.43 28.90
CA VAL A 9 -33.76 -9.37 29.44
C VAL A 9 -32.76 -10.04 28.50
N PHE A 10 -33.10 -11.21 27.96
CA PHE A 10 -32.27 -11.92 26.99
C PHE A 10 -32.04 -11.10 25.71
N THR A 11 -33.09 -10.49 25.15
CA THR A 11 -32.96 -9.65 23.95
C THR A 11 -32.09 -8.41 24.19
N ILE A 12 -32.20 -7.77 25.36
CA ILE A 12 -31.38 -6.62 25.72
C ILE A 12 -29.89 -7.02 25.81
N ILE A 13 -29.59 -8.16 26.42
CA ILE A 13 -28.20 -8.66 26.52
C ILE A 13 -27.63 -8.93 25.12
N LEU A 14 -28.40 -9.55 24.24
CA LEU A 14 -27.97 -9.85 22.87
C LEU A 14 -27.68 -8.56 22.08
N VAL A 15 -28.54 -7.55 22.21
CA VAL A 15 -28.33 -6.23 21.59
C VAL A 15 -27.05 -5.57 22.11
N ILE A 16 -26.79 -5.63 23.42
CA ILE A 16 -25.56 -5.09 24.01
C ILE A 16 -24.32 -5.79 23.43
N ILE A 17 -24.34 -7.12 23.32
CA ILE A 17 -23.24 -7.90 22.75
C ILE A 17 -22.97 -7.46 21.29
N LEU A 18 -24.01 -7.26 20.48
CA LEU A 18 -23.87 -6.80 19.10
C LEU A 18 -23.29 -5.38 19.01
N ILE A 19 -23.73 -4.47 19.88
CA ILE A 19 -23.19 -3.10 19.94
C ILE A 19 -21.70 -3.13 20.30
N VAL A 20 -21.31 -3.95 21.28
CA VAL A 20 -19.90 -4.12 21.67
C VAL A 20 -19.08 -4.71 20.52
N TYR A 21 -19.62 -5.71 19.82
CA TYR A 21 -18.96 -6.30 18.66
C TYR A 21 -18.71 -5.27 17.55
N MET A 22 -19.74 -4.50 17.16
CA MET A 22 -19.61 -3.45 16.16
C MET A 22 -18.61 -2.36 16.58
N TYR A 23 -18.59 -2.01 17.88
CA TYR A 23 -17.63 -1.05 18.41
C TYR A 23 -16.19 -1.55 18.31
N MET A 24 -15.95 -2.83 18.61
CA MET A 24 -14.64 -3.46 18.47
C MET A 24 -14.20 -3.54 17.00
N GLU A 25 -15.11 -3.88 16.09
CA GLU A 25 -14.84 -3.94 14.67
C GLU A 25 -14.53 -2.57 14.07
N THR A 26 -15.25 -1.53 14.49
CA THR A 26 -14.96 -0.13 14.10
C THR A 26 -13.56 0.31 14.57
N LYS A 27 -13.08 -0.21 15.71
CA LYS A 27 -11.73 0.06 16.20
C LYS A 27 -10.64 -0.77 15.53
N ARG A 28 -10.97 -1.82 14.78
CA ARG A 28 -10.00 -2.53 13.95
C ARG A 28 -9.60 -1.61 12.80
N LYS A 29 -8.58 -0.79 13.04
CA LYS A 29 -7.92 -0.04 11.98
C LYS A 29 -7.35 -1.05 11.00
N PRO A 30 -7.68 -0.98 9.70
CA PRO A 30 -6.98 -1.78 8.71
C PRO A 30 -5.49 -1.46 8.84
N ALA A 31 -4.64 -2.48 8.79
CA ALA A 31 -3.20 -2.29 8.75
C ALA A 31 -2.93 -1.34 7.57
N ARG A 32 -2.47 -0.12 7.87
CA ARG A 32 -2.16 0.85 6.83
C ARG A 32 -0.94 0.32 6.10
N ILE A 33 -1.17 -0.19 4.89
CA ILE A 33 -0.10 -0.56 3.99
C ILE A 33 0.57 0.75 3.60
N GLU A 34 1.82 0.95 4.01
CA GLU A 34 2.64 2.06 3.53
C GLU A 34 3.09 1.77 2.11
N TYR A 35 2.81 2.68 1.19
CA TYR A 35 3.29 2.60 -0.18
C TYR A 35 4.45 3.56 -0.39
N VAL A 36 5.44 3.15 -1.18
CA VAL A 36 6.53 4.01 -1.66
C VAL A 36 6.49 4.08 -3.18
N THR A 37 6.82 5.24 -3.73
CA THR A 37 6.87 5.44 -5.19
C THR A 37 8.25 5.08 -5.71
N ARG A 38 8.30 4.14 -6.65
CA ARG A 38 9.51 3.70 -7.35
C ARG A 38 9.43 4.11 -8.81
N GLU A 39 10.59 4.27 -9.41
CA GLU A 39 10.73 4.51 -10.84
C GLU A 39 11.66 3.47 -11.48
N LEU A 40 11.28 3.05 -12.68
CA LEU A 40 12.01 2.06 -13.46
C LEU A 40 12.69 2.76 -14.63
N LEU A 41 14.02 2.74 -14.64
CA LEU A 41 14.82 3.23 -15.76
C LEU A 41 15.19 2.06 -16.65
N VAL A 42 15.01 2.25 -17.96
CA VAL A 42 15.34 1.26 -18.98
C VAL A 42 16.25 1.87 -20.02
N CYS A 43 17.31 1.15 -20.35
CA CYS A 43 18.23 1.55 -21.41
C CYS A 43 17.58 1.33 -22.77
N SER A 44 17.59 2.36 -23.61
CA SER A 44 17.03 2.28 -24.96
C SER A 44 17.86 1.41 -25.92
N SER A 45 19.13 1.12 -25.58
CA SER A 45 20.06 0.41 -26.46
C SER A 45 20.20 -1.08 -26.14
N CYS A 46 20.33 -1.44 -24.86
CA CYS A 46 20.59 -2.84 -24.45
C CYS A 46 19.50 -3.45 -23.57
N GLY A 47 18.45 -2.69 -23.25
CA GLY A 47 17.34 -3.16 -22.41
C GLY A 47 17.67 -3.32 -20.92
N PHE A 48 18.85 -2.88 -20.45
CA PHE A 48 19.20 -2.86 -19.03
C PHE A 48 18.16 -2.10 -18.22
N GLN A 49 17.74 -2.66 -17.08
CA GLN A 49 16.71 -2.07 -16.22
C GLN A 49 17.26 -1.85 -14.81
N VAL A 50 16.89 -0.74 -14.20
CA VAL A 50 17.19 -0.44 -12.79
C VAL A 50 15.99 0.25 -12.16
N GLU A 51 15.61 -0.22 -10.97
CA GLU A 51 14.53 0.33 -10.18
C GLU A 51 15.14 1.15 -9.03
N ARG A 52 14.59 2.34 -8.79
CA ARG A 52 15.09 3.26 -7.75
C ARG A 52 13.97 4.09 -7.16
N ASP A 53 14.29 4.86 -6.11
CA ASP A 53 13.33 5.79 -5.51
C ASP A 53 12.97 6.91 -6.48
N HIS A 54 11.69 7.28 -6.48
CA HIS A 54 11.19 8.35 -7.33
C HIS A 54 11.73 9.72 -6.88
N GLU A 55 12.23 10.50 -7.84
CA GLU A 55 12.66 11.88 -7.58
C GLU A 55 11.61 12.88 -8.08
N PRO A 56 11.25 13.90 -7.27
CA PRO A 56 10.25 14.89 -7.66
C PRO A 56 10.62 15.58 -8.99
N GLY A 57 9.66 15.66 -9.91
CA GLY A 57 9.84 16.25 -11.23
C GLY A 57 10.18 15.24 -12.33
N ASP A 58 10.43 13.98 -11.98
CA ASP A 58 10.60 12.92 -12.97
C ASP A 58 9.28 12.52 -13.63
N PHE A 59 9.35 12.24 -14.94
CA PHE A 59 8.21 11.81 -15.74
C PHE A 59 8.60 10.67 -16.70
N ILE A 60 7.60 9.92 -17.14
CA ILE A 60 7.80 8.80 -18.07
C ILE A 60 8.35 9.33 -19.41
N GLY A 61 9.46 8.74 -19.86
CA GLY A 61 10.17 9.14 -21.07
C GLY A 61 11.36 10.07 -20.83
N LEU A 62 11.51 10.63 -19.62
CA LEU A 62 12.65 11.46 -19.25
C LEU A 62 13.95 10.66 -19.37
N VAL A 63 14.96 11.22 -20.05
CA VAL A 63 16.31 10.65 -20.12
C VAL A 63 17.05 11.03 -18.84
N LYS A 64 17.51 10.02 -18.09
CA LYS A 64 18.14 10.22 -16.80
C LYS A 64 19.39 9.34 -16.67
N GLY A 65 20.54 9.94 -16.97
CA GLY A 65 21.84 9.29 -16.90
C GLY A 65 22.16 8.40 -18.10
N LYS A 66 23.29 7.69 -17.97
CA LYS A 66 23.82 6.77 -18.99
C LYS A 66 23.84 5.35 -18.45
N CYS A 67 23.63 4.39 -19.33
CA CYS A 67 23.65 2.98 -18.99
C CYS A 67 25.08 2.56 -18.60
N PRO A 68 25.29 1.96 -17.42
CA PRO A 68 26.62 1.51 -16.99
C PRO A 68 27.16 0.35 -17.83
N ARG A 69 26.29 -0.35 -18.59
CA ARG A 69 26.66 -1.54 -19.36
C ARG A 69 27.08 -1.22 -20.79
N CYS A 70 26.44 -0.24 -21.44
CA CYS A 70 26.67 0.06 -22.86
C CYS A 70 26.81 1.56 -23.19
N GLY A 71 26.72 2.45 -22.19
CA GLY A 71 26.81 3.91 -22.39
C GLY A 71 25.58 4.56 -23.05
N GLY A 72 24.54 3.78 -23.38
CA GLY A 72 23.30 4.30 -23.98
C GLY A 72 22.43 5.10 -23.01
N ASP A 73 21.40 5.76 -23.51
CA ASP A 73 20.51 6.58 -22.67
C ASP A 73 19.57 5.72 -21.82
N LEU A 74 19.54 6.01 -20.52
CA LEU A 74 18.54 5.48 -19.60
C LEU A 74 17.32 6.38 -19.62
N LYS A 75 16.14 5.81 -19.84
CA LYS A 75 14.87 6.54 -19.81
C LYS A 75 13.94 5.98 -18.76
N ILE A 76 13.18 6.83 -18.12
CA ILE A 76 12.14 6.41 -17.17
C ILE A 76 11.02 5.73 -17.96
N LYS A 77 10.84 4.43 -17.75
CA LYS A 77 9.79 3.63 -18.40
C LYS A 77 8.49 3.61 -17.60
N GLY A 78 8.58 3.74 -16.27
CA GLY A 78 7.41 3.71 -15.41
C GLY A 78 7.70 4.29 -14.03
N ILE A 79 6.66 4.83 -13.42
CA ILE A 79 6.62 5.32 -12.03
C ILE A 79 5.40 4.65 -11.39
N TYR A 80 5.60 3.92 -10.30
CA TYR A 80 4.54 3.11 -9.68
C TYR A 80 4.71 3.00 -8.16
N SER A 81 3.61 2.72 -7.49
CA SER A 81 3.58 2.53 -6.04
C SER A 81 3.80 1.06 -5.68
N VAL A 82 4.74 0.81 -4.77
CA VAL A 82 5.06 -0.51 -4.23
C VAL A 82 4.77 -0.53 -2.74
N ASP A 83 4.20 -1.63 -2.25
CA ASP A 83 4.04 -1.87 -0.81
C ASP A 83 5.42 -1.93 -0.14
N LYS A 84 5.66 -1.05 0.83
CA LYS A 84 6.91 -0.94 1.57
C LYS A 84 7.33 -2.26 2.22
N SER A 85 6.36 -3.09 2.63
CA SER A 85 6.62 -4.40 3.23
C SER A 85 7.27 -5.41 2.27
N LYS A 86 7.08 -5.24 0.96
CA LYS A 86 7.70 -6.09 -0.07
C LYS A 86 9.15 -5.73 -0.33
N ILE A 87 9.54 -4.48 -0.07
CA ILE A 87 10.91 -3.99 -0.27
C ILE A 87 11.83 -4.43 0.87
N LEU A 88 11.36 -4.38 2.12
CA LEU A 88 12.15 -4.78 3.30
C LEU A 88 12.47 -6.28 3.35
N LYS A 89 11.70 -7.11 2.63
CA LYS A 89 11.95 -8.57 2.53
C LYS A 89 12.96 -8.95 1.45
N ALA A 90 13.35 -8.01 0.58
CA ALA A 90 14.31 -8.22 -0.50
C ALA A 90 15.73 -7.74 -0.15
N SER A 91 15.95 -7.31 1.10
CA SER A 91 17.23 -6.84 1.65
C SER A 91 17.91 -7.91 2.49
#